data_AF-A0A523IUK3-F1
#
_entry.id   AF-A0A523IUK3-F1
#
_cell.length_a   1.000
_cell.length_b   1.000
_cell.length_c   1.000
_cell.angle_alpha   90.00
_cell.angle_beta   90.00
_cell.angle_gamma   90.00
#
_symmetry.space_group_name_H-M   'P 1'
#
loop_
_entity.id
_entity.type
_entity.pdbx_description
1 polymer ?
#
loop_
_entity_poly.entity_id
_entity_poly.type
_entity_poly.pdbx_seq_one_letter_code
_entity_poly.pdbx_strand_id
1 'polypeptide(L)' 'MPEARINEAVAKGEFDNLPENGQPLDLSDYFRTPVQFRIIFDFLKKAGFRRRNLSC' A
#
# COMPACT_ATOMS: atom_id res chain seq x y z
N MET A 1 16.44 0.23 16.26
CA MET A 1 16.35 0.21 14.79
C MET A 1 14.96 -0.24 14.36
N PRO A 2 14.37 0.35 13.32
CA PRO A 2 13.06 -0.04 12.81
C PRO A 2 13.02 -1.48 12.27
N GLU A 3 14.08 -1.97 11.61
CA GLU A 3 14.10 -3.36 11.11
C GLU A 3 13.97 -4.40 12.24
N ALA A 4 14.63 -4.17 13.38
CA ALA A 4 14.54 -5.08 14.53
C ALA A 4 13.10 -5.20 15.06
N ARG A 5 12.35 -4.09 15.06
CA ARG A 5 10.96 -4.06 15.50
C ARG A 5 10.03 -4.78 14.52
N ILE A 6 10.26 -4.63 13.22
CA ILE A 6 9.50 -5.32 12.18
C ILE A 6 9.72 -6.83 12.30
N ASN A 7 10.97 -7.27 12.45
CA ASN A 7 11.31 -8.69 12.58
C ASN A 7 10.69 -9.33 13.84
N GLU A 8 10.65 -8.60 14.97
CA GLU A 8 9.99 -9.08 16.18
C GLU A 8 8.47 -9.25 15.99
N ALA A 9 7.81 -8.30 15.33
CA ALA A 9 6.38 -8.37 15.02
C ALA A 9 6.07 -9.52 14.03
N VAL A 10 6.96 -9.78 13.06
CA VAL A 10 6.86 -10.96 12.17
C VAL A 10 6.98 -12.26 12.97
N ALA A 11 7.96 -12.36 13.87
CA ALA A 11 8.16 -13.54 14.70
C ALA A 11 6.99 -13.84 15.65
N LYS A 12 6.26 -12.79 16.07
CA LYS A 12 5.05 -12.89 16.90
C LYS A 12 3.77 -13.18 16.10
N GLY A 13 3.82 -13.17 14.77
CA GLY A 13 2.64 -13.33 13.92
C GLY A 13 1.67 -12.14 13.99
N GLU A 14 2.14 -10.95 14.39
CA GLU A 14 1.26 -9.75 14.52
C GLU A 14 0.69 -9.30 13.16
N PHE A 15 1.33 -9.69 12.06
CA PHE A 15 0.87 -9.43 10.70
C PHE A 15 -0.18 -10.43 10.20
N ASP A 16 -0.35 -11.57 10.87
CA ASP A 16 -1.23 -12.64 10.40
C ASP A 16 -2.73 -12.27 10.52
N ASN A 17 -3.06 -11.38 11.46
CA ASN A 17 -4.42 -10.91 11.70
C ASN A 17 -4.79 -9.65 10.89
N LEU A 18 -3.92 -9.22 9.97
CA LEU A 18 -4.21 -8.03 9.18
C LEU A 18 -5.36 -8.27 8.20
N PRO A 19 -6.24 -7.26 7.99
CA PRO A 19 -7.23 -7.34 6.94
C PRO A 19 -6.52 -7.53 5.60
N GLU A 20 -7.13 -8.34 4.71
CA GLU A 20 -6.60 -8.64 3.38
C GLU A 20 -5.30 -9.47 3.39
N ASN A 21 -4.92 -10.06 4.55
CA ASN A 21 -3.75 -10.92 4.65
C ASN A 21 -3.87 -12.15 3.72
N GLY A 22 -2.84 -12.37 2.91
CA GLY A 22 -2.79 -13.43 1.89
C GLY A 22 -3.62 -13.15 0.63
N GLN A 23 -4.33 -12.03 0.52
CA GLN A 23 -5.04 -11.68 -0.70
C GLN A 23 -4.08 -11.13 -1.76
N PRO A 24 -4.28 -11.48 -3.05
CA PRO A 24 -3.47 -10.93 -4.13
C PRO A 24 -3.66 -9.41 -4.21
N LEU A 25 -2.55 -8.68 -4.33
CA LEU A 25 -2.57 -7.23 -4.42
C LEU A 25 -3.23 -6.78 -5.73
N ASP A 26 -4.29 -5.97 -5.64
CA ASP A 26 -4.86 -5.31 -6.83
C ASP A 26 -3.95 -4.16 -7.30
N LEU A 27 -3.33 -4.37 -8.46
CA LEU A 27 -2.46 -3.39 -9.10
C LEU A 27 -3.12 -2.74 -10.34
N SER A 28 -4.42 -2.97 -10.53
CA SER A 28 -5.17 -2.50 -11.70
C SER A 28 -5.03 -0.98 -11.90
N ASP A 29 -5.08 -0.19 -10.82
CA ASP A 29 -4.92 1.27 -10.85
C ASP A 29 -3.51 1.70 -11.32
N TYR A 30 -2.48 0.99 -10.87
CA TYR A 30 -1.09 1.24 -11.27
C TYR A 30 -0.87 0.97 -12.76
N PHE A 31 -1.44 -0.13 -13.28
CA PHE A 31 -1.29 -0.50 -14.69
C PHE A 31 -2.15 0.35 -15.63
N ARG A 32 -3.33 0.79 -15.17
CA ARG A 32 -4.19 1.74 -15.90
C ARG A 32 -3.55 3.12 -16.02
N THR A 33 -2.65 3.47 -15.11
CA THR A 33 -1.91 4.73 -15.14
C THR A 33 -0.83 4.71 -16.23
N PRO A 34 -0.77 5.73 -17.13
CA PRO A 34 0.30 5.85 -18.11
C PRO A 34 1.68 5.87 -17.45
N VAL A 35 2.67 5.23 -18.06
CA VAL A 35 4.01 4.98 -17.48
C VAL A 35 4.64 6.26 -16.91
N GLN A 36 4.59 7.36 -17.65
CA GLN A 36 5.12 8.67 -17.27
C GLN A 36 4.55 9.24 -15.96
N PHE A 37 3.35 8.81 -15.55
CA PHE A 37 2.68 9.32 -14.35
C PHE A 37 2.74 8.36 -13.16
N ARG A 38 3.15 7.09 -13.35
CA ARG A 38 3.11 6.08 -12.28
C ARG A 38 3.89 6.49 -11.04
N ILE A 39 5.09 7.04 -11.23
CA ILE A 39 5.96 7.49 -10.13
C ILE A 39 5.33 8.66 -9.37
N ILE A 40 4.73 9.61 -10.10
CA ILE A 40 4.09 10.78 -9.51
C ILE A 40 2.87 10.34 -8.68
N PHE A 41 2.02 9.46 -9.22
CA PHE A 41 0.85 8.95 -8.50
C PHE A 41 1.23 8.09 -7.28
N ASP A 42 2.26 7.25 -7.39
CA ASP A 42 2.77 6.46 -6.26
C ASP A 42 3.31 7.36 -5.14
N PHE A 43 4.08 8.39 -5.50
CA PHE A 43 4.61 9.38 -4.54
C PHE A 43 3.48 10.12 -3.81
N LEU A 44 2.48 10.62 -4.55
CA LEU A 44 1.33 11.31 -3.96
C LEU A 44 0.53 10.40 -3.03
N LYS A 45 0.32 9.14 -3.41
CA LYS A 45 -0.35 8.15 -2.55
C LYS A 45 0.39 7.94 -1.23
N LYS A 46 1.73 7.79 -1.28
CA LYS A 46 2.58 7.64 -0.08
C LYS A 46 2.58 8.88 0.80
N ALA A 47 2.44 10.07 0.23
CA ALA A 47 2.30 11.33 0.95
C ALA A 47 0.90 11.53 1.57
N GLY A 48 -0.01 10.55 1.48
CA GLY A 48 -1.36 10.62 2.06
C GLY A 48 -2.38 11.31 1.17
N PHE A 49 -2.02 11.71 -0.06
CA PHE A 49 -2.99 12.24 -1.02
C PHE A 49 -3.83 11.11 -1.60
N ARG A 50 -5.02 10.94 -1.05
CA ARG A 50 -6.04 10.03 -1.58
C ARG A 50 -6.91 10.78 -2.58
N ARG A 51 -7.27 10.12 -3.69
CA ARG A 51 -8.35 10.60 -4.55
C ARG A 51 -9.57 10.81 -3.64
N ARG A 52 -10.07 12.04 -3.56
CA ARG A 52 -11.32 12.31 -2.86
C ARG A 52 -12.42 11.69 -3.71
N ASN A 53 -12.92 10.54 -3.30
CA ASN A 53 -14.12 9.94 -3.85
C ASN A 53 -15.28 10.90 -3.55
N LEU A 54 -15.55 11.82 -4.48
CA LEU A 54 -16.80 12.56 -4.53
C LEU A 54 -17.86 11.59 -5.04
N SER A 55 -18.60 10.97 -4.12
CA SER A 55 -19.94 10.51 -4.44
C SER A 55 -20.79 11.76 -4.62
N CYS A 56 -21.12 12.09 -5.87
CA CYS A 56 -22.27 12.95 -6.18
C CYS A 56 -23.55 12.13 -6.07
#